data_AF-A0A7K3MTQ3-F1
#
_entry.id   AF-A0A7K3MTQ3-F1
#
_cell.length_a   1.000
_cell.length_b   1.000
_cell.length_c   1.000
_cell.angle_alpha   90.00
_cell.angle_beta   90.00
_cell.angle_gamma   90.00
#
_symmetry.space_group_name_H-M   'P 1'
#
loop_
_entity.id
_entity.type
_entity.pdbx_description
1 polymer ?
#
loop_
_entity_poly.entity_id
_entity_poly.type
_entity_poly.pdbx_seq_one_letter_code
_entity_poly.pdbx_strand_id
1 'polypeptide(L)'
;MMSQLTSTVNIRKSLEINNVDSISSDGFLLVNNGNIQHIKSLFGYELIEVMNYEKVSSILVDEIDNYLNKVVYVELRTGNVNSYFETFDDFLRGNKFKSINKDFYISELDYLSTDVTSNSQIDLYNTNIQLIDFLTSISNNDIKIGDKLKLIIYRNSNNLLEININYKIEDLELFSKIKNLESLKNELLDEIKGSDKKEIFLNELVNFVPNGKDNYIEIVQNWEKIFLLYQKSLALYISGFSFDKIKTSSSEHFQKLVEKIYESIGKASSYIFGIPVGFILLLNYYDYTGVSIFKNVIILSLSLLFFLLIWFILLNNISESIEAIEEDIDDFQSKIEGVKGLESIVDKLSNLKETKLSKQKNKLMIVRIITVAIFALTFFVFIYIFFDLSIFI
;
A
#
# COMPACT_ATOMS: atom_id res chain seq x y z
N MET A 1 48.81 -13.90 1.37
CA MET A 1 48.75 -14.86 2.49
C MET A 1 47.55 -15.76 2.21
N MET A 2 47.74 -17.06 2.03
CA MET A 2 46.61 -17.98 1.81
C MET A 2 45.74 -18.00 3.06
N SER A 3 44.41 -17.95 2.88
CA SER A 3 43.50 -18.04 4.01
C SER A 3 43.58 -19.43 4.64
N GLN A 4 43.44 -19.51 5.97
CA GLN A 4 43.40 -20.78 6.71
C GLN A 4 42.38 -21.74 6.07
N LEU A 5 41.17 -21.24 5.82
CA LEU A 5 40.08 -22.01 5.22
C LEU A 5 40.46 -22.56 3.84
N THR A 6 41.02 -21.74 2.96
CA THR A 6 41.41 -22.17 1.60
C THR A 6 42.45 -23.29 1.65
N SER A 7 43.44 -23.19 2.54
CA SER A 7 44.44 -24.24 2.71
C SER A 7 43.86 -25.52 3.31
N THR A 8 43.01 -25.40 4.33
CA THR A 8 42.29 -26.54 4.93
C THR A 8 41.46 -27.28 3.89
N VAL A 9 40.66 -26.56 3.08
CA VAL A 9 39.81 -27.15 2.04
C VAL A 9 40.63 -27.89 1.00
N ASN A 10 41.73 -27.30 0.51
CA ASN A 10 42.59 -27.95 -0.48
C ASN A 10 43.21 -29.25 0.03
N ILE A 11 43.72 -29.25 1.27
CA ILE A 11 44.27 -30.46 1.88
C ILE A 11 43.18 -31.48 2.12
N ARG A 12 42.05 -31.07 2.70
CA ARG A 12 40.91 -31.95 2.99
C ARG A 12 40.38 -32.68 1.76
N LYS A 13 40.27 -31.99 0.61
CA LYS A 13 39.85 -32.58 -0.68
C LYS A 13 40.86 -33.55 -1.28
N SER A 14 42.15 -33.33 -0.99
CA SER A 14 43.24 -34.16 -1.51
C SER A 14 43.54 -35.39 -0.63
N LEU A 15 42.94 -35.45 0.56
CA LEU A 15 43.14 -36.49 1.55
C LEU A 15 42.33 -37.74 1.21
N GLU A 16 42.99 -38.89 1.11
CA GLU A 16 42.35 -40.19 1.15
C GLU A 16 42.01 -40.51 2.62
N ILE A 17 40.78 -40.19 3.00
CA ILE A 17 40.29 -40.24 4.37
C ILE A 17 40.39 -41.66 4.92
N ASN A 18 41.00 -41.79 6.10
CA ASN A 18 40.95 -43.00 6.89
C ASN A 18 39.93 -42.87 8.04
N ASN A 19 39.94 -41.73 8.74
CA ASN A 19 39.00 -41.46 9.82
C ASN A 19 38.67 -39.96 9.92
N VAL A 20 37.46 -39.66 10.39
CA VAL A 20 36.92 -38.30 10.56
C VAL A 20 36.16 -38.26 11.86
N ASP A 21 36.50 -37.30 12.71
CA ASP A 21 35.73 -36.96 13.89
C ASP A 21 35.37 -35.46 13.90
N SER A 22 34.75 -34.99 14.98
CA SER A 22 34.29 -33.61 15.11
C SER A 22 35.42 -32.58 15.25
N ILE A 23 36.68 -33.02 15.41
CA ILE A 23 37.82 -32.15 15.74
C ILE A 23 38.93 -32.28 14.69
N SER A 24 39.00 -33.42 14.00
CA SER A 24 40.08 -33.78 13.10
C SER A 24 39.63 -34.68 11.95
N SER A 25 40.40 -34.63 10.87
CA SER A 25 40.29 -35.56 9.74
C SER A 25 41.68 -36.11 9.44
N ASP A 26 41.81 -37.42 9.40
CA ASP A 26 43.08 -38.09 9.16
C ASP A 26 43.03 -39.06 7.97
N GLY A 27 44.17 -39.23 7.31
CA GLY A 27 44.24 -40.02 6.09
C GLY A 27 45.57 -39.93 5.37
N PHE A 28 45.61 -40.50 4.17
CA PHE A 28 46.80 -40.52 3.33
C PHE A 28 46.75 -39.40 2.30
N LEU A 29 47.88 -38.73 2.07
CA LEU A 29 48.00 -37.62 1.12
C LEU A 29 49.21 -37.85 0.22
N LEU A 30 49.03 -37.79 -1.10
CA LEU A 30 50.14 -37.69 -2.04
C LEU A 30 50.66 -36.26 -2.08
N VAL A 31 51.89 -36.03 -1.60
CA VAL A 31 52.50 -34.70 -1.62
C VAL A 31 52.85 -34.32 -3.07
N ASN A 32 52.37 -33.17 -3.53
CA ASN A 32 52.59 -32.65 -4.88
C ASN A 32 52.80 -31.13 -4.87
N ASN A 33 53.18 -30.56 -6.01
CA ASN A 33 53.44 -29.12 -6.12
C ASN A 33 52.20 -28.24 -5.83
N GLY A 34 50.99 -28.80 -5.99
CA GLY A 34 49.74 -28.10 -5.72
C GLY A 34 49.41 -28.01 -4.23
N ASN A 35 49.73 -29.02 -3.42
CA ASN A 35 49.37 -29.06 -2.00
C ASN A 35 50.50 -28.66 -1.03
N ILE A 36 51.78 -28.71 -1.44
CA ILE A 36 52.92 -28.35 -0.57
C ILE A 36 52.76 -26.98 0.10
N GLN A 37 52.33 -25.97 -0.65
CA GLN A 37 52.19 -24.61 -0.10
C GLN A 37 51.03 -24.52 0.91
N HIS A 38 49.97 -25.30 0.71
CA HIS A 38 48.86 -25.41 1.65
C HIS A 38 49.28 -26.14 2.93
N ILE A 39 50.05 -27.24 2.81
CA ILE A 39 50.61 -27.97 3.96
C ILE A 39 51.48 -27.03 4.81
N LYS A 40 52.44 -26.34 4.18
CA LYS A 40 53.31 -25.36 4.87
C LYS A 40 52.53 -24.24 5.54
N SER A 41 51.49 -23.73 4.88
CA SER A 41 50.61 -22.72 5.45
C SER A 41 49.90 -23.23 6.70
N LEU A 42 49.39 -24.46 6.71
CA LEU A 42 48.66 -25.03 7.84
C LEU A 42 49.57 -25.39 9.01
N PHE A 43 50.82 -25.77 8.75
CA PHE A 43 51.84 -25.92 9.79
C PHE A 43 52.06 -24.61 10.55
N GLY A 44 52.11 -23.47 9.85
CA GLY A 44 52.24 -22.15 10.48
C GLY A 44 51.05 -21.76 11.37
N TYR A 45 49.94 -22.49 11.29
CA TYR A 45 48.75 -22.29 12.12
C TYR A 45 48.53 -23.42 13.14
N GLU A 46 49.44 -24.40 13.23
CA GLU A 46 49.32 -25.57 14.11
C GLU A 46 48.06 -26.43 13.83
N LEU A 47 47.59 -26.41 12.58
CA LEU A 47 46.37 -27.07 12.13
C LEU A 47 46.61 -28.43 11.47
N ILE A 48 47.87 -28.80 11.20
CA ILE A 48 48.22 -30.04 10.50
C ILE A 48 49.39 -30.74 11.18
N GLU A 49 49.31 -32.06 11.27
CA GLU A 49 50.42 -32.93 11.63
C GLU A 49 50.65 -33.91 10.47
N VAL A 50 51.90 -34.09 10.08
CA VAL A 50 52.27 -34.94 8.94
C VAL A 50 53.25 -35.99 9.43
N MET A 51 52.97 -37.25 9.11
CA MET A 51 53.75 -38.41 9.52
C MET A 51 54.21 -39.24 8.33
N ASN A 52 55.44 -39.74 8.39
CA ASN A 52 55.91 -40.80 7.52
C ASN A 52 55.33 -42.13 8.03
N TYR A 53 54.36 -42.70 7.31
CA TYR A 53 53.71 -43.94 7.72
C TYR A 53 54.63 -45.17 7.68
N GLU A 54 55.67 -45.16 6.82
CA GLU A 54 56.61 -46.29 6.71
C GLU A 54 57.58 -46.33 7.90
N LYS A 55 57.96 -45.16 8.42
CA LYS A 55 58.93 -45.02 9.52
C LYS A 55 58.30 -44.65 10.85
N VAL A 56 57.00 -44.37 10.88
CA VAL A 56 56.23 -43.89 12.03
C VAL A 56 56.95 -42.73 12.73
N SER A 57 57.22 -41.66 11.97
CA SER A 57 57.92 -40.46 12.46
C SER A 57 57.24 -39.19 11.94
N SER A 58 57.19 -38.15 12.76
CA SER A 58 56.67 -36.85 12.36
C SER A 58 57.61 -36.17 11.37
N ILE A 59 57.03 -35.50 10.39
CA ILE A 59 57.74 -34.74 9.34
C ILE A 59 57.67 -33.26 9.71
N LEU A 60 58.82 -32.62 9.78
CA LEU A 60 58.91 -31.17 10.03
C LEU A 60 58.58 -30.37 8.77
N VAL A 61 58.15 -29.12 8.95
CA VAL A 61 57.76 -28.20 7.86
C VAL A 61 58.84 -28.08 6.78
N ASP A 62 60.10 -27.96 7.21
CA ASP A 62 61.25 -27.78 6.32
C ASP A 62 61.61 -29.04 5.54
N GLU A 63 61.11 -30.20 5.96
CA GLU A 63 61.40 -31.48 5.34
C GLU A 63 60.34 -31.89 4.31
N ILE A 64 59.19 -31.21 4.27
CA ILE A 64 58.04 -31.61 3.43
C ILE A 64 58.38 -31.66 1.94
N ASP A 65 59.29 -30.80 1.47
CA ASP A 65 59.72 -30.78 0.06
C ASP A 65 60.44 -32.07 -0.34
N ASN A 66 61.12 -32.75 0.62
CA ASN A 66 61.80 -34.03 0.38
C ASN A 66 60.81 -35.21 0.20
N TYR A 67 59.54 -34.96 0.47
CA TYR A 67 58.45 -35.92 0.32
C TYR A 67 57.64 -35.69 -0.95
N LEU A 68 58.09 -34.83 -1.88
CA LEU A 68 57.44 -34.65 -3.17
C LEU A 68 57.24 -35.99 -3.90
N ASN A 69 56.03 -36.21 -4.40
CA ASN A 69 55.55 -37.45 -5.03
C ASN A 69 55.55 -38.69 -4.11
N LYS A 70 55.59 -38.51 -2.79
CA LYS A 70 55.44 -39.59 -1.81
C LYS A 70 54.11 -39.46 -1.07
N VAL A 71 53.61 -40.59 -0.60
CA VAL A 71 52.42 -40.65 0.26
C VAL A 71 52.85 -40.43 1.70
N VAL A 72 52.15 -39.54 2.40
CA VAL A 72 52.34 -39.26 3.83
C VAL A 72 51.00 -39.46 4.53
N TYR A 73 51.04 -39.74 5.82
CA TYR A 73 49.85 -39.71 6.66
C TYR A 73 49.69 -38.30 7.21
N VAL A 74 48.47 -37.77 7.20
CA VAL A 74 48.15 -36.41 7.61
C VAL A 74 47.01 -36.47 8.60
N GLU A 75 47.16 -35.75 9.72
CA GLU A 75 46.09 -35.40 10.63
C GLU A 75 45.82 -33.90 10.51
N LEU A 76 44.60 -33.53 10.12
CA LEU A 76 44.16 -32.16 9.93
C LEU A 76 43.17 -31.79 11.04
N ARG A 77 43.49 -30.80 11.86
CA ARG A 77 42.65 -30.33 12.98
C ARG A 77 41.55 -29.38 12.50
N THR A 78 40.57 -29.96 11.81
CA THR A 78 39.45 -29.25 11.19
C THR A 78 38.59 -28.46 12.19
N GLY A 79 38.43 -28.94 13.43
CA GLY A 79 37.62 -28.27 14.46
C GLY A 79 38.17 -26.91 14.93
N ASN A 80 39.45 -26.63 14.67
CA ASN A 80 40.10 -25.35 14.99
C ASN A 80 40.06 -24.35 13.84
N VAL A 81 39.48 -24.74 12.69
CA VAL A 81 39.42 -23.89 11.50
C VAL A 81 38.10 -23.11 11.52
N ASN A 82 38.21 -21.79 11.65
CA ASN A 82 37.03 -20.93 11.59
C ASN A 82 36.30 -21.10 10.25
N SER A 83 34.97 -21.17 10.32
CA SER A 83 34.07 -21.35 9.16
C SER A 83 34.25 -22.65 8.36
N TYR A 84 34.95 -23.64 8.91
CA TYR A 84 34.97 -24.98 8.37
C TYR A 84 33.96 -25.86 9.12
N PHE A 85 33.21 -26.66 8.37
CA PHE A 85 32.23 -27.59 8.92
C PHE A 85 32.36 -28.94 8.21
N GLU A 86 32.37 -30.02 8.98
CA GLU A 86 32.46 -31.36 8.41
C GLU A 86 31.10 -31.80 7.84
N THR A 87 30.04 -31.65 8.64
CA THR A 87 28.67 -31.97 8.25
C THR A 87 27.79 -30.73 8.16
N PHE A 88 26.67 -30.85 7.45
CA PHE A 88 25.67 -29.81 7.40
C PHE A 88 24.98 -29.57 8.77
N ASP A 89 24.87 -30.60 9.62
CA ASP A 89 24.36 -30.45 11.00
C ASP A 89 25.29 -29.59 11.85
N ASP A 90 26.61 -29.80 11.75
CA ASP A 90 27.60 -28.99 12.47
C ASP A 90 27.53 -27.51 12.06
N PHE A 91 27.31 -27.25 10.77
CA PHE A 91 27.07 -25.89 10.27
C PHE A 91 25.85 -25.23 10.93
N LEU A 92 24.73 -25.95 11.03
CA LEU A 92 23.49 -25.40 11.58
C LEU A 92 23.58 -25.09 13.07
N ARG A 93 24.35 -25.85 13.87
CA ARG A 93 24.51 -25.58 15.32
C ARG A 93 24.98 -24.15 15.63
N GLY A 94 25.79 -23.57 14.74
CA GLY A 94 26.24 -22.18 14.84
C GLY A 94 25.40 -21.19 14.04
N ASN A 95 24.77 -21.63 12.93
CA ASN A 95 24.20 -20.74 11.91
C ASN A 95 22.68 -20.87 11.74
N LYS A 96 21.97 -21.48 12.70
CA LYS A 96 20.54 -21.81 12.61
C LYS A 96 19.63 -20.62 12.28
N PHE A 97 19.79 -19.49 12.97
CA PHE A 97 18.88 -18.34 12.80
C PHE A 97 19.46 -17.22 11.94
N LYS A 98 20.78 -17.24 11.75
CA LYS A 98 21.52 -16.22 11.01
C LYS A 98 22.86 -16.80 10.61
N SER A 99 23.26 -16.60 9.35
CA SER A 99 24.63 -16.92 8.94
C SER A 99 25.60 -15.96 9.60
N ILE A 100 26.55 -16.49 10.37
CA ILE A 100 27.54 -15.70 11.10
C ILE A 100 28.64 -15.22 10.15
N ASN A 101 29.05 -16.08 9.21
CA ASN A 101 30.21 -15.86 8.35
C ASN A 101 29.78 -15.80 6.88
N LYS A 102 30.34 -14.83 6.15
CA LYS A 102 30.15 -14.72 4.70
C LYS A 102 30.90 -15.83 3.94
N ASP A 103 32.05 -16.22 4.49
CA ASP A 103 32.93 -17.24 3.91
C ASP A 103 32.94 -18.46 4.84
N PHE A 104 32.42 -19.58 4.35
CA PHE A 104 32.40 -20.88 4.99
C PHE A 104 32.47 -22.03 3.98
N TYR A 105 32.90 -23.20 4.48
CA TYR A 105 32.97 -24.46 3.73
C TYR A 105 32.28 -25.60 4.49
N ILE A 106 31.56 -26.46 3.77
CA ILE A 106 30.92 -27.67 4.31
C ILE A 106 31.42 -28.88 3.52
N SER A 107 32.16 -29.77 4.21
CA SER A 107 32.85 -30.92 3.61
C SER A 107 31.89 -31.94 3.00
N GLU A 108 30.85 -32.35 3.75
CA GLU A 108 29.81 -33.28 3.29
C GLU A 108 29.17 -32.87 1.96
N LEU A 109 29.01 -31.58 1.74
CA LEU A 109 28.33 -31.01 0.57
C LEU A 109 29.28 -30.59 -0.55
N ASP A 110 30.58 -30.70 -0.30
CA ASP A 110 31.64 -30.08 -1.09
C ASP A 110 31.31 -28.62 -1.47
N TYR A 111 30.79 -27.86 -0.52
CA TYR A 111 30.26 -26.52 -0.77
C TYR A 111 31.14 -25.44 -0.14
N LEU A 112 31.68 -24.56 -0.98
CA LEU A 112 32.34 -23.33 -0.56
C LEU A 112 31.42 -22.14 -0.91
N SER A 113 31.03 -21.36 0.10
CA SER A 113 30.15 -20.19 -0.06
C SER A 113 30.61 -19.12 -1.05
N THR A 114 31.92 -19.05 -1.34
CA THR A 114 32.48 -18.12 -2.33
C THR A 114 32.43 -18.65 -3.76
N ASP A 115 32.21 -19.95 -3.94
CA ASP A 115 32.15 -20.57 -5.26
C ASP A 115 30.76 -20.37 -5.89
N VAL A 116 30.70 -20.33 -7.22
CA VAL A 116 29.46 -20.15 -7.99
C VAL A 116 28.58 -21.42 -7.99
N THR A 117 29.06 -22.50 -7.38
CA THR A 117 28.36 -23.78 -7.29
C THR A 117 27.13 -23.67 -6.40
N SER A 118 25.93 -23.83 -6.96
CA SER A 118 24.70 -23.92 -6.17
C SER A 118 24.57 -25.29 -5.52
N ASN A 119 24.16 -25.33 -4.26
CA ASN A 119 23.79 -26.56 -3.57
C ASN A 119 22.35 -26.42 -3.07
N SER A 120 21.48 -27.38 -3.40
CA SER A 120 20.05 -27.28 -3.10
C SER A 120 19.76 -27.16 -1.60
N GLN A 121 20.51 -27.83 -0.73
CA GLN A 121 20.32 -27.71 0.72
C GLN A 121 20.71 -26.33 1.23
N ILE A 122 21.75 -25.72 0.65
CA ILE A 122 22.16 -24.35 0.98
C ILE A 122 21.12 -23.34 0.48
N ASP A 123 20.54 -23.55 -0.70
CA ASP A 123 19.48 -22.68 -1.23
C ASP A 123 18.22 -22.71 -0.34
N LEU A 124 17.85 -23.90 0.15
CA LEU A 124 16.76 -24.06 1.12
C LEU A 124 17.08 -23.39 2.46
N TYR A 125 18.31 -23.56 2.96
CA TYR A 125 18.79 -22.84 4.14
C TYR A 125 18.71 -21.32 3.96
N ASN A 126 19.18 -20.79 2.83
CA ASN A 126 19.14 -19.36 2.53
C ASN A 126 17.70 -18.84 2.49
N THR A 127 16.77 -19.61 1.91
CA THR A 127 15.33 -19.28 1.90
C THR A 127 14.76 -19.24 3.32
N ASN A 128 15.14 -20.18 4.17
CA ASN A 128 14.77 -20.18 5.59
C ASN A 128 15.32 -18.94 6.33
N ILE A 129 16.59 -18.57 6.11
CA ILE A 129 17.17 -17.36 6.70
C ILE A 129 16.42 -16.10 6.24
N GLN A 130 16.09 -15.99 4.95
CA GLN A 130 15.30 -14.87 4.44
C GLN A 130 13.91 -14.78 5.10
N LEU A 131 13.26 -15.93 5.33
CA LEU A 131 11.98 -15.95 6.04
C LEU A 131 12.13 -15.51 7.50
N ILE A 132 13.15 -16.00 8.21
CA ILE A 132 13.43 -15.58 9.60
C ILE A 132 13.67 -14.08 9.66
N ASP A 133 14.50 -13.54 8.76
CA ASP A 133 14.79 -12.11 8.67
C ASP A 133 13.51 -11.30 8.39
N PHE A 134 12.66 -11.76 7.47
CA PHE A 134 11.39 -11.13 7.18
C PHE A 134 10.46 -11.14 8.40
N LEU A 135 10.25 -12.29 9.04
CA LEU A 135 9.40 -12.40 10.22
C LEU A 135 9.92 -11.54 11.38
N THR A 136 11.24 -11.44 11.53
CA THR A 136 11.88 -10.57 12.52
C THR A 136 11.66 -9.08 12.20
N SER A 137 11.67 -8.70 10.92
CA SER A 137 11.43 -7.30 10.51
C SER A 137 9.98 -6.84 10.74
N ILE A 138 9.02 -7.78 10.75
CA ILE A 138 7.61 -7.47 10.99
C ILE A 138 7.20 -7.70 12.45
N SER A 139 8.01 -8.40 13.25
CA SER A 139 7.74 -8.61 14.67
C SER A 139 7.93 -7.34 15.48
N ASN A 140 7.32 -7.31 16.66
CA ASN A 140 7.48 -6.20 17.60
C ASN A 140 8.68 -6.40 18.52
N ASN A 141 9.01 -7.66 18.80
CA ASN A 141 10.14 -8.03 19.66
C ASN A 141 10.65 -9.42 19.28
N ASP A 142 11.89 -9.72 19.64
CA ASP A 142 12.52 -11.02 19.52
C ASP A 142 13.27 -11.40 20.81
N ILE A 143 13.19 -12.66 21.19
CA ILE A 143 13.87 -13.21 22.36
C ILE A 143 14.75 -14.37 21.90
N LYS A 144 16.07 -14.17 21.98
CA LYS A 144 17.07 -15.20 21.67
C LYS A 144 17.75 -15.69 22.95
N ILE A 145 17.62 -16.99 23.25
CA ILE A 145 18.27 -17.65 24.39
C ILE A 145 18.91 -18.95 23.91
N GLY A 146 20.23 -18.96 23.76
CA GLY A 146 20.96 -20.11 23.22
C GLY A 146 20.49 -20.47 21.81
N ASP A 147 20.11 -21.74 21.61
CA ASP A 147 19.56 -22.26 20.35
C ASP A 147 18.04 -22.10 20.20
N LYS A 148 17.46 -21.08 20.84
CA LYS A 148 16.03 -20.76 20.75
C LYS A 148 15.84 -19.31 20.36
N LEU A 149 15.05 -19.09 19.32
CA LEU A 149 14.58 -17.77 18.89
C LEU A 149 13.06 -17.75 18.94
N LYS A 150 12.50 -16.79 19.66
CA LYS A 150 11.07 -16.52 19.73
C LYS A 150 10.78 -15.13 19.19
N LEU A 151 9.84 -15.01 18.26
CA LEU A 151 9.35 -13.73 17.74
C LEU A 151 8.00 -13.41 18.37
N ILE A 152 7.83 -12.17 18.80
CA ILE A 152 6.61 -11.71 19.46
C ILE A 152 5.92 -10.68 18.57
N ILE A 153 4.65 -10.94 18.25
CA ILE A 153 3.81 -10.06 17.46
C ILE A 153 2.59 -9.67 18.31
N TYR A 154 2.42 -8.37 18.53
CA TYR A 154 1.29 -7.80 19.25
C TYR A 154 0.20 -7.37 18.28
N ARG A 155 -1.05 -7.62 18.67
CA ARG A 155 -2.25 -7.05 18.07
C ARG A 155 -3.13 -6.44 19.15
N ASN A 156 -3.84 -5.36 18.81
CA ASN A 156 -4.85 -4.66 19.61
C ASN A 156 -5.26 -5.37 20.91
N SER A 157 -4.81 -4.78 22.02
CA SER A 157 -5.07 -5.06 23.44
C SER A 157 -4.82 -6.48 23.96
N ASN A 158 -5.23 -7.57 23.29
CA ASN A 158 -5.29 -8.90 23.91
C ASN A 158 -4.84 -10.10 23.04
N ASN A 159 -4.46 -9.92 21.77
CA ASN A 159 -4.01 -11.04 20.93
C ASN A 159 -2.50 -11.00 20.74
N LEU A 160 -1.83 -12.00 21.30
CA LEU A 160 -0.40 -12.23 21.22
C LEU A 160 -0.14 -13.46 20.34
N LEU A 161 0.68 -13.30 19.30
CA LEU A 161 1.26 -14.43 18.57
C LEU A 161 2.73 -14.56 18.95
N GLU A 162 3.09 -15.73 19.48
CA GLU A 162 4.47 -16.09 19.81
C GLU A 162 4.98 -17.13 18.81
N ILE A 163 5.83 -16.74 17.85
CA ILE A 163 6.40 -17.67 16.87
C ILE A 163 7.70 -18.23 17.42
N ASN A 164 7.75 -19.55 17.66
CA ASN A 164 8.97 -20.23 18.08
C ASN A 164 9.70 -20.74 16.84
N ILE A 165 10.84 -20.13 16.49
CA ILE A 165 11.65 -20.56 15.35
C ILE A 165 12.37 -21.85 15.74
N ASN A 166 11.74 -22.97 15.36
CA ASN A 166 12.25 -24.32 15.59
C ASN A 166 12.04 -25.13 14.32
N TYR A 167 13.13 -25.67 13.77
CA TYR A 167 13.12 -26.51 12.58
C TYR A 167 14.30 -27.47 12.65
N LYS A 168 14.17 -28.62 11.97
CA LYS A 168 15.22 -29.63 11.79
C LYS A 168 15.71 -29.64 10.34
N ILE A 169 16.79 -30.37 10.08
CA ILE A 169 17.35 -30.54 8.73
C ILE A 169 16.29 -31.10 7.78
N GLU A 170 15.48 -32.06 8.23
CA GLU A 170 14.45 -32.70 7.41
C GLU A 170 13.32 -31.73 7.02
N ASP A 171 13.12 -30.66 7.80
CA ASP A 171 12.10 -29.65 7.52
C ASP A 171 12.52 -28.69 6.39
N LEU A 172 13.81 -28.63 6.04
CA LEU A 172 14.33 -27.68 5.03
C LEU A 172 13.68 -27.86 3.66
N GLU A 173 13.29 -29.08 3.31
CA GLU A 173 12.55 -29.37 2.07
C GLU A 173 11.24 -28.57 1.95
N LEU A 174 10.60 -28.22 3.08
CA LEU A 174 9.36 -27.46 3.10
C LEU A 174 9.54 -26.01 2.61
N PHE A 175 10.75 -25.47 2.72
CA PHE A 175 11.04 -24.08 2.38
C PHE A 175 11.06 -23.84 0.86
N SER A 176 11.18 -24.90 0.06
CA SER A 176 10.96 -24.87 -1.40
C SER A 176 9.57 -24.33 -1.79
N LYS A 177 8.59 -24.41 -0.88
CA LYS A 177 7.22 -23.93 -1.08
C LYS A 177 7.08 -22.42 -0.89
N ILE A 178 8.06 -21.77 -0.28
CA ILE A 178 8.03 -20.32 -0.04
C ILE A 178 8.26 -19.62 -1.37
N LYS A 179 7.23 -18.91 -1.83
CA LYS A 179 7.25 -18.09 -3.03
C LYS A 179 6.88 -16.65 -2.67
N ASN A 180 7.28 -15.71 -3.51
CA ASN A 180 6.93 -14.29 -3.41
C ASN A 180 7.41 -13.57 -2.13
N LEU A 181 8.31 -14.15 -1.35
CA LEU A 181 8.79 -13.57 -0.09
C LEU A 181 9.41 -12.19 -0.30
N GLU A 182 10.31 -12.04 -1.27
CA GLU A 182 10.96 -10.76 -1.59
C GLU A 182 9.95 -9.69 -2.05
N SER A 183 8.97 -10.08 -2.87
CA SER A 183 7.90 -9.17 -3.31
C SER A 183 7.07 -8.69 -2.11
N LEU A 184 6.68 -9.61 -1.22
CA LEU A 184 5.91 -9.29 -0.02
C LEU A 184 6.71 -8.40 0.93
N LYS A 185 8.00 -8.70 1.13
CA LYS A 185 8.91 -7.89 1.96
C LYS A 185 8.98 -6.45 1.46
N ASN A 186 9.19 -6.26 0.16
CA ASN A 186 9.23 -4.93 -0.44
C ASN A 186 7.89 -4.19 -0.31
N GLU A 187 6.77 -4.90 -0.39
CA GLU A 187 5.43 -4.31 -0.27
C GLU A 187 5.09 -3.88 1.18
N LEU A 188 5.48 -4.67 2.18
CA LEU A 188 5.13 -4.41 3.58
C LEU A 188 6.10 -3.45 4.27
N LEU A 189 7.36 -3.40 3.85
CA LEU A 189 8.40 -2.57 4.46
C LEU A 189 8.61 -1.22 3.74
N ASP A 190 7.76 -0.89 2.75
CA ASP A 190 7.72 0.45 2.15
C ASP A 190 7.31 1.49 3.21
N GLU A 191 8.20 2.46 3.47
CA GLU A 191 8.00 3.47 4.52
C GLU A 191 6.79 4.39 4.29
N ILE A 192 6.33 4.55 3.05
CA ILE A 192 5.29 5.51 2.68
C ILE A 192 3.91 4.83 2.63
N LYS A 193 3.85 3.58 2.17
CA LYS A 193 2.58 2.87 1.90
C LYS A 193 2.45 1.50 2.57
N GLY A 194 3.48 1.06 3.29
CA GLY A 194 3.56 -0.28 3.85
C GLY A 194 2.80 -0.48 5.16
N SER A 195 2.48 0.58 5.93
CA SER A 195 1.91 0.43 7.28
C SER A 195 0.60 -0.35 7.29
N ASP A 196 -0.36 0.04 6.46
CA ASP A 196 -1.70 -0.56 6.44
C ASP A 196 -1.61 -2.00 5.89
N LYS A 197 -0.76 -2.21 4.90
CA LYS A 197 -0.50 -3.53 4.31
C LYS A 197 0.15 -4.46 5.33
N LYS A 198 1.14 -3.97 6.09
CA LYS A 198 1.78 -4.68 7.20
C LYS A 198 0.75 -5.08 8.24
N GLU A 199 -0.14 -4.17 8.63
CA GLU A 199 -1.18 -4.46 9.61
C GLU A 199 -2.17 -5.53 9.10
N ILE A 200 -2.61 -5.45 7.85
CA ILE A 200 -3.48 -6.47 7.24
C ILE A 200 -2.78 -7.83 7.19
N PHE A 201 -1.51 -7.88 6.79
CA PHE A 201 -0.75 -9.13 6.77
C PHE A 201 -0.60 -9.73 8.18
N LEU A 202 -0.23 -8.92 9.17
CA LEU A 202 -0.11 -9.36 10.56
C LEU A 202 -1.44 -9.87 11.10
N ASN A 203 -2.57 -9.24 10.74
CA ASN A 203 -3.90 -9.69 11.14
C ASN A 203 -4.20 -11.09 10.59
N GLU A 204 -3.91 -11.36 9.32
CA GLU A 204 -4.11 -12.69 8.75
C GLU A 204 -3.15 -13.71 9.36
N LEU A 205 -1.89 -13.34 9.60
CA LEU A 205 -0.91 -14.21 10.24
C LEU A 205 -1.34 -14.62 11.65
N VAL A 206 -1.77 -13.66 12.48
CA VAL A 206 -2.23 -13.91 13.86
C VAL A 206 -3.51 -14.75 13.89
N ASN A 207 -4.44 -14.54 12.95
CA ASN A 207 -5.69 -15.30 12.90
C ASN A 207 -5.46 -16.73 12.36
N PHE A 208 -4.48 -16.90 11.48
CA PHE A 208 -4.20 -18.18 10.83
C PHE A 208 -3.39 -19.11 11.74
N VAL A 209 -2.37 -18.57 12.40
CA VAL A 209 -1.37 -19.37 13.13
C VAL A 209 -1.85 -19.60 14.57
N PRO A 210 -2.11 -20.86 14.97
CA PRO A 210 -2.45 -21.17 16.35
C PRO A 210 -1.25 -20.90 17.29
N ASN A 211 -1.55 -20.53 18.53
CA ASN A 211 -0.51 -20.43 19.56
C ASN A 211 -0.03 -21.83 19.95
N GLY A 212 1.25 -22.13 19.69
CA GLY A 212 1.80 -23.47 19.87
C GLY A 212 3.34 -23.52 19.74
N LYS A 213 3.92 -24.69 20.03
CA LYS A 213 5.39 -24.90 19.99
C LYS A 213 5.97 -25.03 18.58
N ASP A 214 5.19 -25.51 17.61
CA ASP A 214 5.65 -25.83 16.25
C ASP A 214 5.06 -24.92 15.17
N ASN A 215 4.65 -23.71 15.57
CA ASN A 215 3.95 -22.79 14.69
C ASN A 215 4.81 -22.22 13.56
N TYR A 216 6.14 -22.24 13.68
CA TYR A 216 7.02 -21.84 12.59
C TYR A 216 6.91 -22.77 11.37
N ILE A 217 6.95 -24.08 11.57
CA ILE A 217 6.79 -25.06 10.49
C ILE A 217 5.38 -24.98 9.90
N GLU A 218 4.36 -24.73 10.73
CA GLU A 218 3.00 -24.53 10.26
C GLU A 218 2.85 -23.32 9.34
N ILE A 219 3.55 -22.21 9.63
CA ILE A 219 3.63 -21.04 8.75
C ILE A 219 4.24 -21.44 7.40
N VAL A 220 5.36 -22.16 7.41
CA VAL A 220 6.06 -22.57 6.19
C VAL A 220 5.17 -23.48 5.33
N GLN A 221 4.52 -24.47 5.94
CA GLN A 221 3.64 -25.41 5.24
C GLN A 221 2.41 -24.73 4.62
N ASN A 222 1.92 -23.66 5.23
CA ASN A 222 0.72 -22.93 4.81
C ASN A 222 1.02 -21.56 4.20
N TRP A 223 2.27 -21.29 3.82
CA TRP A 223 2.71 -19.97 3.36
C TRP A 223 1.84 -19.40 2.23
N GLU A 224 1.57 -20.21 1.20
CA GLU A 224 0.73 -19.83 0.06
C GLU A 224 -0.69 -19.44 0.49
N LYS A 225 -1.26 -20.17 1.46
CA LYS A 225 -2.60 -19.91 1.99
C LYS A 225 -2.64 -18.61 2.79
N ILE A 226 -1.63 -18.36 3.63
CA ILE A 226 -1.49 -17.10 4.38
C ILE A 226 -1.39 -15.93 3.40
N PHE A 227 -0.54 -16.04 2.38
CA PHE A 227 -0.37 -15.01 1.36
C PHE A 227 -1.67 -14.74 0.58
N LEU A 228 -2.45 -15.78 0.27
CA LEU A 228 -3.74 -15.65 -0.41
C LEU A 228 -4.82 -15.01 0.47
N LEU A 229 -4.84 -15.30 1.77
CA LEU A 229 -5.72 -14.63 2.74
C LEU A 229 -5.38 -13.14 2.85
N TYR A 230 -4.09 -12.81 2.96
CA TYR A 230 -3.61 -11.43 2.95
C TYR A 230 -4.10 -10.66 1.70
N GLN A 231 -3.91 -11.22 0.51
CA GLN A 231 -4.36 -10.57 -0.74
C GLN A 231 -5.86 -10.33 -0.76
N LYS A 232 -6.67 -11.28 -0.27
CA LYS A 232 -8.12 -11.12 -0.16
C LYS A 232 -8.50 -10.00 0.81
N SER A 233 -7.90 -9.98 2.00
CA SER A 233 -8.15 -8.95 3.00
C SER A 233 -7.71 -7.57 2.52
N LEU A 234 -6.58 -7.48 1.80
CA LEU A 234 -6.14 -6.24 1.16
C LEU A 234 -7.12 -5.77 0.08
N ALA A 235 -7.62 -6.67 -0.76
CA ALA A 235 -8.60 -6.32 -1.79
C ALA A 235 -9.91 -5.80 -1.18
N LEU A 236 -10.37 -6.41 -0.07
CA LEU A 236 -11.53 -5.93 0.68
C LEU A 236 -11.29 -4.55 1.30
N TYR A 237 -10.12 -4.34 1.91
CA TYR A 237 -9.73 -3.05 2.48
C TYR A 237 -9.72 -1.93 1.41
N ILE A 238 -9.09 -2.18 0.26
CA ILE A 238 -9.07 -1.22 -0.86
C ILE A 238 -10.48 -0.96 -1.40
N SER A 239 -11.32 -2.00 -1.47
CA SER A 239 -12.72 -1.87 -1.91
C SER A 239 -13.54 -1.02 -0.94
N GLY A 240 -13.39 -1.25 0.37
CA GLY A 240 -14.03 -0.45 1.42
C GLY A 240 -13.60 1.00 1.40
N PHE A 241 -12.29 1.26 1.32
CA PHE A 241 -11.76 2.61 1.21
C PHE A 241 -12.26 3.33 -0.05
N SER A 242 -12.31 2.63 -1.18
CA SER A 242 -12.84 3.18 -2.44
C SER A 242 -14.32 3.52 -2.31
N PHE A 243 -15.09 2.66 -1.64
CA PHE A 243 -16.50 2.90 -1.37
C PHE A 243 -16.71 4.12 -0.47
N ASP A 244 -15.97 4.23 0.64
CA ASP A 244 -16.07 5.39 1.54
C ASP A 244 -15.69 6.70 0.82
N LYS A 245 -14.67 6.66 -0.05
CA LYS A 245 -14.31 7.82 -0.88
C LYS A 245 -15.43 8.20 -1.86
N ILE A 246 -16.05 7.23 -2.51
CA ILE A 246 -17.20 7.46 -3.40
C ILE A 246 -18.37 8.05 -2.60
N LYS A 247 -18.65 7.52 -1.41
CA LYS A 247 -19.74 8.00 -0.55
C LYS A 247 -19.50 9.43 -0.05
N THR A 248 -18.29 9.74 0.40
CA THR A 248 -17.92 11.10 0.83
C THR A 248 -18.02 12.09 -0.33
N SER A 249 -17.40 11.80 -1.47
CA SER A 249 -17.47 12.68 -2.64
C SER A 249 -18.91 12.88 -3.16
N SER A 250 -19.74 11.83 -3.12
CA SER A 250 -21.15 11.92 -3.46
C SER A 250 -21.93 12.82 -2.48
N SER A 251 -21.62 12.71 -1.18
CA SER A 251 -22.24 13.55 -0.14
C SER A 251 -21.84 15.02 -0.28
N GLU A 252 -20.57 15.30 -0.58
CA GLU A 252 -20.08 16.65 -0.84
C GLU A 252 -20.72 17.27 -2.09
N HIS A 253 -20.86 16.49 -3.16
CA HIS A 253 -21.51 16.96 -4.38
C HIS A 253 -23.00 17.25 -4.15
N PHE A 254 -23.69 16.37 -3.41
CA PHE A 254 -25.05 16.61 -2.96
C PHE A 254 -25.18 17.92 -2.16
N GLN A 255 -24.27 18.19 -1.23
CA GLN A 255 -24.28 19.45 -0.46
C GLN A 255 -24.12 20.68 -1.36
N LYS A 256 -23.21 20.64 -2.34
CA LYS A 256 -23.04 21.72 -3.33
C LYS A 256 -24.31 21.96 -4.15
N LEU A 257 -25.02 20.90 -4.56
CA LEU A 257 -26.30 21.04 -5.27
C LEU A 257 -27.36 21.71 -4.38
N VAL A 258 -27.43 21.32 -3.11
CA VAL A 258 -28.33 21.93 -2.12
C VAL A 258 -28.02 23.43 -1.97
N GLU A 259 -26.75 23.80 -1.84
CA GLU A 259 -26.31 25.19 -1.77
C GLU A 259 -26.70 25.99 -3.02
N LYS A 260 -26.38 25.48 -4.22
CA LYS A 260 -26.77 26.11 -5.50
C LYS A 260 -28.28 26.33 -5.59
N ILE A 261 -29.09 25.36 -5.18
CA ILE A 261 -30.56 25.52 -5.13
C ILE A 261 -30.90 26.69 -4.21
N TYR A 262 -30.43 26.69 -2.96
CA TYR A 262 -30.74 27.72 -1.97
C TYR A 262 -30.30 29.13 -2.42
N GLU A 263 -29.16 29.26 -3.09
CA GLU A 263 -28.73 30.53 -3.70
C GLU A 263 -29.71 31.01 -4.76
N SER A 264 -30.17 30.13 -5.65
CA SER A 264 -31.21 30.44 -6.64
C SER A 264 -32.54 30.80 -5.98
N ILE A 265 -32.93 30.16 -4.87
CA ILE A 265 -34.10 30.54 -4.05
C ILE A 265 -33.97 31.98 -3.58
N GLY A 266 -32.80 32.32 -3.03
CA GLY A 266 -32.51 33.65 -2.49
C GLY A 266 -32.70 34.73 -3.55
N LYS A 267 -32.09 34.53 -4.72
CA LYS A 267 -32.19 35.47 -5.85
C LYS A 267 -33.65 35.65 -6.31
N ALA A 268 -34.36 34.56 -6.59
CA ALA A 268 -35.76 34.62 -7.03
C ALA A 268 -36.67 35.30 -6.01
N SER A 269 -36.48 35.02 -4.71
CA SER A 269 -37.32 35.57 -3.65
C SER A 269 -37.11 37.08 -3.45
N SER A 270 -35.89 37.58 -3.62
CA SER A 270 -35.64 39.03 -3.58
C SER A 270 -36.36 39.78 -4.70
N TYR A 271 -36.47 39.19 -5.88
CA TYR A 271 -37.14 39.82 -7.02
C TYR A 271 -38.67 39.87 -6.91
N ILE A 272 -39.29 38.95 -6.16
CA ILE A 272 -40.74 38.98 -5.87
C ILE A 272 -41.15 40.33 -5.28
N PHE A 273 -40.31 40.93 -4.43
CA PHE A 273 -40.59 42.24 -3.82
C PHE A 273 -39.94 43.40 -4.57
N GLY A 274 -38.74 43.21 -5.12
CA GLY A 274 -38.00 44.26 -5.80
C GLY A 274 -38.70 44.79 -7.07
N ILE A 275 -39.27 43.89 -7.87
CA ILE A 275 -39.91 44.27 -9.14
C ILE A 275 -41.16 45.14 -8.90
N PRO A 276 -42.14 44.75 -8.06
CA PRO A 276 -43.29 45.60 -7.77
C PRO A 276 -42.94 46.98 -7.23
N VAL A 277 -41.98 47.06 -6.32
CA VAL A 277 -41.53 48.34 -5.74
C VAL A 277 -40.96 49.26 -6.82
N GLY A 278 -40.14 48.74 -7.73
CA GLY A 278 -39.58 49.51 -8.83
C GLY A 278 -40.66 50.12 -9.74
N PHE A 279 -41.71 49.35 -10.07
CA PHE A 279 -42.81 49.85 -10.88
C PHE A 279 -43.75 50.81 -10.15
N ILE A 280 -44.00 50.62 -8.85
CA ILE A 280 -44.77 51.57 -8.03
C ILE A 280 -44.06 52.93 -8.00
N LEU A 281 -42.73 52.93 -7.89
CA LEU A 281 -41.95 54.16 -7.98
C LEU A 281 -42.14 54.84 -9.34
N LEU A 282 -42.09 54.10 -10.45
CA LEU A 282 -42.34 54.65 -11.79
C LEU A 282 -43.75 55.24 -11.91
N LEU A 283 -44.77 54.57 -11.36
CA LEU A 283 -46.15 55.07 -11.33
C LEU A 283 -46.25 56.41 -10.58
N ASN A 284 -45.60 56.55 -9.43
CA ASN A 284 -45.62 57.80 -8.66
C ASN A 284 -45.05 59.01 -9.41
N TYR A 285 -44.22 58.79 -10.44
CA TYR A 285 -43.64 59.88 -11.22
C TYR A 285 -44.55 60.37 -12.37
N TYR A 286 -45.63 59.66 -12.70
CA TYR A 286 -46.57 60.08 -13.74
C TYR A 286 -47.18 61.46 -13.40
N ASP A 287 -47.31 62.30 -14.42
CA ASP A 287 -48.10 63.52 -14.34
C ASP A 287 -49.57 63.20 -14.61
N TYR A 288 -50.33 63.07 -13.52
CA TYR A 288 -51.78 62.82 -13.55
C TYR A 288 -52.60 64.06 -13.89
N THR A 289 -52.00 65.26 -13.88
CA THR A 289 -52.71 66.49 -14.28
C THR A 289 -52.82 66.64 -15.79
N GLY A 290 -52.05 65.84 -16.55
CA GLY A 290 -52.06 65.84 -18.00
C GLY A 290 -51.30 67.01 -18.65
N VAL A 291 -50.72 67.92 -17.86
CA VAL A 291 -50.06 69.13 -18.35
C VAL A 291 -48.83 68.80 -19.20
N SER A 292 -48.07 67.74 -18.88
CA SER A 292 -46.87 67.34 -19.62
C SER A 292 -46.95 65.90 -20.14
N ILE A 293 -47.60 65.71 -21.30
CA ILE A 293 -47.67 64.38 -21.93
C ILE A 293 -46.29 63.81 -22.27
N PHE A 294 -45.33 64.66 -22.62
CA PHE A 294 -43.96 64.25 -22.94
C PHE A 294 -43.26 63.57 -21.75
N LYS A 295 -43.51 64.06 -20.52
CA LYS A 295 -43.00 63.44 -19.29
C LYS A 295 -43.55 62.01 -19.14
N ASN A 296 -44.85 61.81 -19.37
CA ASN A 296 -45.49 60.49 -19.27
C ASN A 296 -44.98 59.51 -20.34
N VAL A 297 -44.67 59.99 -21.55
CA VAL A 297 -44.04 59.17 -22.62
C VAL A 297 -42.63 58.72 -22.23
N ILE A 298 -41.82 59.61 -21.61
CA ILE A 298 -40.49 59.23 -21.11
C ILE A 298 -40.61 58.17 -20.01
N ILE A 299 -41.53 58.34 -19.06
CA ILE A 299 -41.73 57.38 -17.96
C ILE A 299 -42.17 56.03 -18.52
N LEU A 300 -43.11 55.99 -19.46
CA LEU A 300 -43.50 54.75 -20.13
C LEU A 300 -42.33 54.07 -20.86
N SER A 301 -41.49 54.85 -21.54
CA SER A 301 -40.28 54.33 -22.20
C SER A 301 -39.30 53.72 -21.20
N LEU A 302 -39.11 54.36 -20.03
CA LEU A 302 -38.32 53.82 -18.93
C LEU A 302 -38.94 52.55 -18.34
N SER A 303 -40.26 52.51 -18.16
CA SER A 303 -41.00 51.31 -17.70
C SER A 303 -40.82 50.15 -18.68
N LEU A 304 -40.85 50.41 -19.99
CA LEU A 304 -40.61 49.40 -21.02
C LEU A 304 -39.16 48.90 -20.96
N LEU A 305 -38.18 49.79 -20.86
CA LEU A 305 -36.77 49.40 -20.74
C LEU A 305 -36.54 48.56 -19.46
N PHE A 306 -37.12 48.99 -18.33
CA PHE A 306 -37.06 48.25 -17.09
C PHE A 306 -37.69 46.86 -17.23
N PHE A 307 -38.88 46.76 -17.84
CA PHE A 307 -39.53 45.48 -18.13
C PHE A 307 -38.64 44.56 -18.97
N LEU A 308 -38.02 45.07 -20.05
CA LEU A 308 -37.14 44.28 -20.92
C LEU A 308 -35.92 43.74 -20.15
N LEU A 309 -35.29 44.56 -19.30
CA LEU A 309 -34.16 44.13 -18.48
C LEU A 309 -34.57 43.04 -17.48
N ILE A 310 -35.71 43.22 -16.79
CA ILE A 310 -36.22 42.20 -15.87
C ILE A 310 -36.52 40.89 -16.64
N TRP A 311 -37.25 40.99 -17.75
CA TRP A 311 -37.75 39.82 -18.47
C TRP A 311 -36.63 39.01 -19.13
N PHE A 312 -35.82 39.66 -19.97
CA PHE A 312 -34.83 38.98 -20.80
C PHE A 312 -33.53 38.69 -20.07
N ILE A 313 -33.13 39.52 -19.11
CA ILE A 313 -31.86 39.32 -18.41
C ILE A 313 -32.10 38.57 -17.11
N LEU A 314 -32.86 39.14 -16.18
CA LEU A 314 -32.95 38.57 -14.83
C LEU A 314 -33.79 37.29 -14.78
N LEU A 315 -35.01 37.30 -15.31
CA LEU A 315 -35.91 36.13 -15.21
C LEU A 315 -35.48 34.99 -16.12
N ASN A 316 -34.82 35.28 -17.25
CA ASN A 316 -34.27 34.25 -18.12
C ASN A 316 -33.02 33.60 -17.50
N ASN A 317 -32.08 34.40 -16.97
CA ASN A 317 -30.88 33.89 -16.31
C ASN A 317 -31.23 32.99 -15.10
N ILE A 318 -32.25 33.34 -14.32
CA ILE A 318 -32.72 32.48 -13.22
C ILE A 318 -33.33 31.18 -13.75
N SER A 319 -34.06 31.23 -14.87
CA SER A 319 -34.60 30.02 -15.52
C SER A 319 -33.48 29.08 -15.95
N GLU A 320 -32.50 29.60 -16.69
CA GLU A 320 -31.33 28.86 -17.17
C GLU A 320 -30.54 28.29 -15.98
N SER A 321 -30.37 29.05 -14.90
CA SER A 321 -29.68 28.55 -13.70
C SER A 321 -30.46 27.45 -12.99
N ILE A 322 -31.80 27.47 -12.99
CA ILE A 322 -32.63 26.42 -12.40
C ILE A 322 -32.59 25.17 -13.29
N GLU A 323 -32.63 25.33 -14.60
CA GLU A 323 -32.54 24.24 -15.58
C GLU A 323 -31.18 23.55 -15.51
N ALA A 324 -30.08 24.31 -15.44
CA ALA A 324 -28.74 23.75 -15.26
C ALA A 324 -28.60 22.95 -13.94
N ILE A 325 -29.26 23.39 -12.86
CA ILE A 325 -29.29 22.63 -11.61
C ILE A 325 -30.11 21.33 -11.76
N GLU A 326 -31.19 21.36 -12.54
CA GLU A 326 -31.98 20.16 -12.82
C GLU A 326 -31.19 19.12 -13.61
N GLU A 327 -30.49 19.57 -14.65
CA GLU A 327 -29.61 18.73 -15.46
C GLU A 327 -28.46 18.16 -14.62
N ASP A 328 -27.79 18.99 -13.80
CA ASP A 328 -26.75 18.56 -12.85
C ASP A 328 -27.28 17.46 -11.90
N ILE A 329 -28.54 17.57 -11.41
CA ILE A 329 -29.17 16.57 -10.54
C ILE A 329 -29.41 15.27 -11.30
N ASP A 330 -29.95 15.33 -12.52
CA ASP A 330 -30.26 14.15 -13.33
C ASP A 330 -28.99 13.40 -13.75
N ASP A 331 -27.96 14.13 -14.14
CA ASP A 331 -26.63 13.61 -14.46
C ASP A 331 -25.99 12.95 -13.24
N PHE A 332 -26.11 13.56 -12.07
CA PHE A 332 -25.54 12.99 -10.87
C PHE A 332 -26.32 11.75 -10.41
N GLN A 333 -27.65 11.80 -10.45
CA GLN A 333 -28.53 10.70 -10.09
C GLN A 333 -28.27 9.47 -10.96
N SER A 334 -28.21 9.65 -12.29
CA SER A 334 -27.94 8.54 -13.22
C SER A 334 -26.58 7.89 -13.03
N LYS A 335 -25.57 8.63 -12.56
CA LYS A 335 -24.22 8.10 -12.27
C LYS A 335 -24.14 7.26 -11.01
N ILE A 336 -25.00 7.51 -10.02
CA ILE A 336 -24.97 6.84 -8.71
C ILE A 336 -26.12 5.84 -8.52
N GLU A 337 -27.07 5.80 -9.46
CA GLU A 337 -28.19 4.87 -9.43
C GLU A 337 -27.70 3.42 -9.52
N GLY A 338 -28.24 2.55 -8.64
CA GLY A 338 -27.84 1.15 -8.54
C GLY A 338 -26.54 0.88 -7.76
N VAL A 339 -25.85 1.90 -7.25
CA VAL A 339 -24.69 1.73 -6.38
C VAL A 339 -25.14 1.45 -4.95
N LYS A 340 -24.82 0.25 -4.45
CA LYS A 340 -25.17 -0.20 -3.08
C LYS A 340 -24.66 0.79 -2.02
N GLY A 341 -25.54 1.23 -1.12
CA GLY A 341 -25.21 2.16 -0.03
C GLY A 341 -25.29 3.65 -0.37
N LEU A 342 -25.62 4.01 -1.61
CA LEU A 342 -25.92 5.38 -2.05
C LEU A 342 -27.42 5.64 -2.29
N GLU A 343 -28.29 4.65 -2.04
CA GLU A 343 -29.73 4.74 -2.29
C GLU A 343 -30.35 5.93 -1.56
N SER A 344 -29.93 6.17 -0.32
CA SER A 344 -30.39 7.32 0.48
C SER A 344 -30.02 8.68 -0.11
N ILE A 345 -28.95 8.77 -0.92
CA ILE A 345 -28.57 10.01 -1.61
C ILE A 345 -29.46 10.17 -2.85
N VAL A 346 -29.70 9.10 -3.60
CA VAL A 346 -30.64 9.07 -4.74
C VAL A 346 -32.03 9.51 -4.30
N ASP A 347 -32.56 8.95 -3.22
CA ASP A 347 -33.88 9.32 -2.68
C ASP A 347 -33.94 10.81 -2.29
N LYS A 348 -32.86 11.34 -1.70
CA LYS A 348 -32.77 12.76 -1.34
C LYS A 348 -32.70 13.66 -2.57
N LEU A 349 -32.01 13.25 -3.64
CA LEU A 349 -31.95 14.00 -4.89
C LEU A 349 -33.32 14.06 -5.58
N SER A 350 -34.01 12.92 -5.68
CA SER A 350 -35.38 12.85 -6.20
C SER A 350 -36.32 13.76 -5.42
N ASN A 351 -36.27 13.68 -4.08
CA ASN A 351 -37.07 14.56 -3.23
C ASN A 351 -36.70 16.05 -3.39
N LEU A 352 -35.41 16.39 -3.53
CA LEU A 352 -34.98 17.76 -3.79
C LEU A 352 -35.54 18.29 -5.12
N LYS A 353 -35.49 17.49 -6.18
CA LYS A 353 -36.02 17.83 -7.50
C LYS A 353 -37.54 18.05 -7.44
N GLU A 354 -38.27 17.06 -6.93
CA GLU A 354 -39.74 17.08 -6.88
C GLU A 354 -40.29 18.16 -5.96
N THR A 355 -39.66 18.39 -4.80
CA THR A 355 -40.23 19.31 -3.80
C THR A 355 -39.61 20.69 -3.83
N LYS A 356 -38.28 20.83 -3.84
CA LYS A 356 -37.62 22.14 -3.71
C LYS A 356 -37.47 22.84 -5.05
N LEU A 357 -36.99 22.13 -6.07
CA LEU A 357 -36.76 22.70 -7.40
C LEU A 357 -38.08 23.06 -8.10
N SER A 358 -39.07 22.17 -8.05
CA SER A 358 -40.44 22.44 -8.54
C SER A 358 -41.07 23.68 -7.88
N LYS A 359 -40.93 23.84 -6.56
CA LYS A 359 -41.38 25.05 -5.86
C LYS A 359 -40.69 26.31 -6.36
N GLN A 360 -39.42 26.25 -6.77
CA GLN A 360 -38.73 27.42 -7.35
C GLN A 360 -39.23 27.77 -8.74
N LYS A 361 -39.46 26.77 -9.60
CA LYS A 361 -40.09 26.99 -10.90
C LYS A 361 -41.43 27.69 -10.75
N ASN A 362 -42.26 27.26 -9.79
CA ASN A 362 -43.53 27.91 -9.48
C ASN A 362 -43.35 29.35 -8.97
N LYS A 363 -42.38 29.62 -8.09
CA LYS A 363 -42.08 31.00 -7.65
C LYS A 363 -41.65 31.89 -8.82
N LEU A 364 -40.79 31.40 -9.71
CA LEU A 364 -40.35 32.13 -10.90
C LEU A 364 -41.54 32.44 -11.82
N MET A 365 -42.47 31.49 -11.99
CA MET A 365 -43.69 31.68 -12.74
C MET A 365 -44.58 32.79 -12.13
N ILE A 366 -44.72 32.82 -10.81
CA ILE A 366 -45.44 33.88 -10.10
C ILE A 366 -44.78 35.25 -10.36
N VAL A 367 -43.45 35.34 -10.27
CA VAL A 367 -42.72 36.58 -10.56
C VAL A 367 -42.96 37.05 -12.00
N ARG A 368 -42.94 36.13 -12.98
CA ARG A 368 -43.24 36.44 -14.39
C ARG A 368 -44.64 37.02 -14.56
N ILE A 369 -45.65 36.39 -13.94
CA ILE A 369 -47.05 36.87 -13.99
C ILE A 369 -47.17 38.26 -13.36
N ILE A 370 -46.59 38.46 -12.17
CA ILE A 370 -46.61 39.76 -11.47
C ILE A 370 -45.94 40.84 -12.32
N THR A 371 -44.79 40.54 -12.92
CA THR A 371 -44.04 41.49 -13.75
C THR A 371 -44.87 41.95 -14.95
N VAL A 372 -45.53 41.03 -15.65
CA VAL A 372 -46.42 41.34 -16.78
C VAL A 372 -47.64 42.12 -16.33
N ALA A 373 -48.29 41.70 -15.22
CA ALA A 373 -49.47 42.37 -14.70
C ALA A 373 -49.20 43.82 -14.29
N ILE A 374 -48.07 44.07 -13.63
CA ILE A 374 -47.70 45.42 -13.20
C ILE A 374 -47.30 46.29 -14.39
N PHE A 375 -46.57 45.75 -15.38
CA PHE A 375 -46.29 46.49 -16.60
C PHE A 375 -47.58 46.84 -17.36
N ALA A 376 -48.51 45.91 -17.49
CA ALA A 376 -49.82 46.15 -18.10
C ALA A 376 -50.61 47.24 -17.35
N LEU A 377 -50.54 47.26 -16.02
CA LEU A 377 -51.12 48.34 -15.20
C LEU A 377 -50.48 49.69 -15.53
N THR A 378 -49.15 49.78 -15.63
CA THR A 378 -48.47 51.04 -16.00
C THR A 378 -48.88 51.54 -17.38
N PHE A 379 -49.05 50.63 -18.33
CA PHE A 379 -49.53 50.95 -19.68
C PHE A 379 -50.98 51.41 -19.67
N PHE A 380 -51.85 50.76 -18.90
CA PHE A 380 -53.26 51.15 -18.76
C PHE A 380 -53.41 52.54 -18.12
N VAL A 381 -52.62 52.85 -17.08
CA VAL A 381 -52.60 54.18 -16.46
C VAL A 381 -52.18 55.25 -17.46
N PHE A 382 -51.15 54.99 -18.28
CA PHE A 382 -50.76 55.90 -19.36
C PHE A 382 -51.91 56.14 -20.35
N ILE A 383 -52.57 55.07 -20.81
CA ILE A 383 -53.72 55.15 -21.70
C ILE A 383 -54.85 55.98 -21.09
N TYR A 384 -55.17 55.75 -19.81
CA TYR A 384 -56.21 56.50 -19.11
C TYR A 384 -55.90 58.00 -19.07
N ILE A 385 -54.67 58.39 -18.69
CA ILE A 385 -54.24 59.79 -18.69
C ILE A 385 -54.33 60.41 -20.10
N PHE A 386 -53.94 59.65 -21.13
CA PHE A 386 -53.96 60.12 -22.52
C PHE A 386 -55.38 60.35 -23.05
N PHE A 387 -56.32 59.44 -22.77
CA PHE A 387 -57.71 59.56 -23.20
C PHE A 387 -58.49 60.61 -22.41
N ASP A 388 -58.25 60.77 -21.10
CA ASP A 388 -58.86 61.84 -20.31
C ASP A 388 -58.45 63.22 -20.86
N LEU A 389 -57.18 63.38 -21.25
CA LEU A 389 -56.72 64.58 -21.95
C LEU A 389 -57.41 64.82 -23.29
N SER A 390 -57.68 63.75 -24.03
CA SER A 390 -58.29 63.78 -25.37
C SER A 390 -59.79 64.12 -25.35
N ILE A 391 -60.45 64.01 -24.18
CA ILE A 391 -61.86 64.41 -24.00
C ILE A 391 -61.99 65.91 -23.68
N PHE A 392 -60.92 66.54 -23.18
CA PHE A 392 -60.88 67.96 -22.82
C PHE A 392 -60.27 68.90 -23.88
N ILE A 393 -59.69 68.36 -24.95
CA ILE A 393 -59.27 69.07 -26.18
C ILE A 393 -60.37 68.92 -27.22
#